data_AF-A0A444W369-F1
#
_entry.id   AF-A0A444W369-F1
#
_cell.length_a   1.000
_cell.length_b   1.000
_cell.length_c   1.000
_cell.angle_alpha   90.00
_cell.angle_beta   90.00
_cell.angle_gamma   90.00
#
_symmetry.space_group_name_H-M   'P 1'
#
loop_
_entity.id
_entity.type
_entity.pdbx_description
1 polymer ?
#
loop_
_entity_poly.entity_id
_entity_poly.type
_entity_poly.pdbx_seq_one_letter_code
_entity_poly.pdbx_strand_id
1 'polypeptide(L)'
;MKRKQLILSLSFAVTILFSILFQSIHSYEHIVKQLSEKQCHHNYNDPSGEITHQHHDYDVCFVCHFAFESFILPQNFSFEFHSFDKETPYFFPFSEKIFSISNTSYFLRGPPAAIVS
;
A
#
# COMPACT_ATOMS: atom_id res chain seq x y z
N MET A 1 22.67 35.27 17.45
CA MET A 1 22.46 34.13 16.53
C MET A 1 22.78 32.78 17.17
N LYS A 2 23.92 32.63 17.86
CA LYS A 2 24.35 31.37 18.50
C LYS A 2 23.36 30.76 19.50
N ARG A 3 22.71 31.56 20.37
CA ARG A 3 21.74 31.05 21.37
C ARG A 3 20.47 30.47 20.72
N LYS A 4 19.95 31.12 19.67
CA LYS A 4 18.78 30.62 18.93
C LYS A 4 19.12 29.32 18.17
N GLN A 5 20.30 29.26 17.58
CA GLN A 5 20.81 28.05 16.91
C GLN A 5 21.03 26.89 17.89
N LEU A 6 21.53 27.17 19.10
CA LEU A 6 21.68 26.16 20.16
C LEU A 6 20.33 25.62 20.62
N ILE A 7 19.34 26.49 20.84
CA ILE A 7 17.98 26.07 21.19
C ILE A 7 17.41 25.20 20.07
N LEU A 8 17.53 25.63 18.82
CA LEU A 8 17.06 24.87 17.66
C LEU A 8 17.72 23.49 17.56
N SER A 9 19.05 23.43 17.69
CA SER A 9 19.82 22.17 17.67
C SER A 9 19.40 21.22 18.79
N LEU A 10 19.25 21.74 20.02
CA LEU A 10 18.78 20.96 21.15
C LEU A 10 17.35 20.46 20.93
N SER A 11 16.45 21.30 20.42
CA SER A 11 15.09 20.91 20.09
C SER A 11 15.08 19.76 19.08
N PHE A 12 15.88 19.84 18.01
CA PHE A 12 16.00 18.74 17.04
C PHE A 12 16.51 17.45 17.68
N ALA A 13 17.56 17.51 18.49
CA ALA A 13 18.10 16.35 19.16
C ALA A 13 17.04 15.68 20.08
N VAL A 14 16.30 16.49 20.83
CA VAL A 14 15.22 16.00 21.70
C VAL A 14 14.09 15.37 20.88
N THR A 15 13.67 16.00 19.77
CA THR A 15 12.63 15.44 18.90
C THR A 15 13.07 14.10 18.31
N ILE A 16 14.30 14.00 17.81
CA ILE A 16 14.82 12.73 17.26
C ILE A 16 14.84 11.64 18.34
N LEU A 17 15.35 11.95 19.54
CA LEU A 17 15.38 11.00 20.65
C LEU A 17 13.97 10.56 21.04
N PHE A 18 13.03 11.50 21.12
CA PHE A 18 11.64 11.22 21.41
C PHE A 18 11.00 10.31 20.35
N SER A 19 11.24 10.57 19.06
CA SER A 19 10.73 9.73 17.97
C SER A 19 11.25 8.29 18.07
N ILE A 20 12.55 8.11 18.33
CA ILE A 20 13.16 6.77 18.47
C ILE A 20 12.58 6.02 19.68
N LEU A 21 12.46 6.69 20.84
CA LEU A 21 11.92 6.07 22.05
C LEU A 21 10.44 5.71 21.88
N PHE A 22 9.65 6.62 21.32
CA PHE A 22 8.23 6.40 21.09
C PHE A 22 7.98 5.20 20.15
N GLN A 23 8.69 5.15 19.02
CA GLN A 23 8.62 4.02 18.08
C GLN A 23 9.05 2.70 18.75
N SER A 24 10.07 2.72 19.61
CA SER A 24 10.55 1.52 20.32
C SER A 24 9.50 0.98 21.31
N ILE A 25 8.88 1.87 22.09
CA ILE A 25 7.83 1.48 23.05
C ILE A 25 6.60 0.93 22.30
N HIS A 26 6.18 1.59 21.22
CA HIS A 26 5.04 1.13 20.43
C HIS A 26 5.31 -0.24 19.75
N SER A 27 6.53 -0.45 19.25
CA SER A 27 6.95 -1.75 18.70
C SER A 27 6.89 -2.87 19.76
N TYR A 28 7.28 -2.58 21.00
CA TYR A 28 7.19 -3.55 22.09
C TYR A 28 5.75 -3.98 22.39
N GLU A 29 4.80 -3.04 22.37
CA GLU A 29 3.37 -3.36 22.53
C GLU A 29 2.88 -4.37 21.48
N HIS A 30 3.25 -4.17 20.21
CA HIS A 30 2.93 -5.11 19.13
C HIS A 30 3.55 -6.48 19.35
N ILE A 31 4.82 -6.55 19.75
CA ILE A 31 5.50 -7.82 20.04
C ILE A 31 4.80 -8.55 21.18
N VAL A 32 4.47 -7.86 22.27
CA VAL A 32 3.75 -8.45 23.41
C VAL A 32 2.39 -8.98 22.96
N LYS A 33 1.65 -8.20 22.16
CA LYS A 33 0.34 -8.61 21.63
C LYS A 33 0.47 -9.89 20.80
N GLN A 34 1.41 -9.93 19.85
CA GLN A 34 1.68 -11.12 19.03
C GLN A 34 2.06 -12.37 19.85
N LEU A 35 2.87 -12.18 20.91
CA LEU A 35 3.29 -13.29 21.77
C LEU A 35 2.19 -13.75 22.73
N SER A 36 1.26 -12.85 23.08
CA SER A 36 0.14 -13.15 23.98
C SER A 36 -1.08 -13.73 23.26
N GLU A 37 -1.25 -13.42 21.97
CA GLU A 37 -2.33 -13.97 21.16
C GLU A 37 -2.07 -15.45 20.86
N LYS A 38 -3.10 -16.27 21.07
CA LYS A 38 -3.00 -17.71 20.83
C LYS A 38 -2.84 -17.95 19.33
N GLN A 39 -1.75 -18.59 18.92
CA GLN A 39 -1.60 -19.11 17.56
C GLN A 39 -2.63 -20.21 17.31
N CYS A 40 -3.60 -19.95 16.44
CA CYS A 40 -4.61 -20.92 16.05
C CYS A 40 -4.09 -21.77 14.87
N HIS A 41 -3.91 -23.06 15.11
CA HIS A 41 -3.58 -24.03 14.07
C HIS A 41 -4.88 -24.58 13.46
N HIS A 42 -5.17 -24.16 12.23
CA HIS A 42 -6.33 -24.64 11.47
C HIS A 42 -6.02 -25.97 10.79
N ASN A 43 -6.88 -26.97 10.97
CA ASN A 43 -6.86 -28.15 10.12
C ASN A 43 -7.71 -27.88 8.86
N TYR A 44 -7.03 -27.58 7.76
CA TYR A 44 -7.68 -27.25 6.47
C TYR A 44 -8.50 -28.40 5.85
N ASN A 45 -8.38 -29.62 6.38
CA ASN A 45 -9.12 -30.79 5.91
C ASN A 45 -10.40 -31.08 6.71
N ASP A 46 -10.76 -30.23 7.69
CA ASP A 46 -12.00 -30.38 8.44
C ASP A 46 -13.20 -29.80 7.65
N PRO A 47 -14.19 -30.62 7.26
CA PRO A 47 -15.38 -30.15 6.56
C PRO A 47 -16.28 -29.24 7.41
N SER A 48 -16.06 -29.18 8.73
CA SER A 48 -16.72 -28.27 9.67
C SER A 48 -15.88 -27.03 10.01
N GLY A 49 -14.94 -26.68 9.12
CA GLY A 49 -13.93 -25.62 9.25
C GLY A 49 -14.32 -24.46 10.16
N GLU A 50 -13.45 -24.19 11.14
CA GLU A 50 -13.72 -23.26 12.23
C GLU A 50 -13.56 -21.80 11.77
N ILE A 51 -14.66 -21.16 11.33
CA ILE A 51 -14.72 -19.71 11.00
C ILE A 51 -14.84 -18.86 12.28
N THR A 52 -14.22 -19.27 13.39
CA THR A 52 -14.46 -18.64 14.71
C THR A 52 -13.58 -17.43 14.98
N HIS A 53 -12.58 -17.15 14.14
CA HIS A 53 -11.79 -15.94 14.24
C HIS A 53 -11.30 -15.46 12.88
N GLN A 54 -11.27 -14.14 12.74
CA GLN A 54 -10.58 -13.49 11.64
C GLN A 54 -9.09 -13.49 11.98
N HIS A 55 -8.26 -14.02 11.07
CA HIS A 55 -6.86 -13.62 11.04
C HIS A 55 -6.90 -12.16 10.63
N HIS A 56 -6.88 -11.25 11.60
CA HIS A 56 -6.32 -9.96 11.27
C HIS A 56 -4.90 -10.29 10.86
N ASP A 57 -4.63 -10.16 9.55
CA ASP A 57 -3.27 -10.04 9.05
C ASP A 57 -2.60 -9.12 10.06
N TYR A 58 -1.58 -9.60 10.76
CA TYR A 58 -1.00 -8.82 11.84
C TYR A 58 -0.47 -7.54 11.20
N ASP A 59 -1.31 -6.51 11.25
CA ASP A 59 -1.33 -5.46 10.26
C ASP A 59 0.05 -4.84 10.27
N VAL A 60 0.67 -4.75 9.09
CA VAL A 60 1.96 -4.09 8.94
C VAL A 60 1.83 -2.69 9.55
N CYS A 61 2.40 -2.51 10.74
CA CYS A 61 2.36 -1.23 11.40
C CYS A 61 3.34 -0.31 10.68
N PHE A 62 2.85 0.53 9.77
CA PHE A 62 3.68 1.45 8.99
C PHE A 62 4.48 2.45 9.86
N VAL A 63 4.10 2.62 11.13
CA VAL A 63 4.86 3.41 12.11
C VAL A 63 6.10 2.66 12.60
N CYS A 64 5.99 1.34 12.82
CA CYS A 64 7.10 0.47 13.23
C CYS A 64 7.92 -0.02 12.02
N HIS A 65 7.29 -0.14 10.85
CA HIS A 65 7.92 -0.56 9.60
C HIS A 65 8.59 0.62 8.90
N PHE A 66 9.55 1.24 9.59
CA PHE A 66 10.47 2.21 8.98
C PHE A 66 11.85 1.56 8.85
N ALA A 67 12.49 1.74 7.70
CA ALA A 67 13.85 1.32 7.46
C ALA A 67 14.71 2.55 7.18
N PHE A 68 15.87 2.65 7.83
CA PHE A 68 16.90 3.59 7.40
C PHE A 68 17.51 3.04 6.11
N GLU A 69 17.09 3.58 4.97
CA GLU A 69 17.69 3.24 3.69
C GLU A 69 18.93 4.09 3.48
N SER A 70 20.02 3.46 3.05
CA SER A 70 21.19 4.18 2.56
C SER A 70 20.86 4.83 1.22
N PHE A 71 20.39 6.08 1.25
CA PHE A 71 20.27 6.85 0.02
C PHE A 71 21.68 7.12 -0.52
N ILE A 72 21.94 6.67 -1.75
CA ILE A 72 23.11 7.10 -2.49
C ILE A 72 22.79 8.52 -2.95
N LEU A 73 23.58 9.51 -2.56
CA LEU A 73 23.44 10.86 -3.10
C LEU A 73 23.57 10.74 -4.63
N PRO A 74 22.53 11.09 -5.41
CA PRO A 74 22.60 10.93 -6.85
C PRO A 74 23.77 11.78 -7.36
N GLN A 75 24.68 11.13 -8.10
CA GLN A 75 25.70 11.86 -8.83
C GLN A 75 24.99 12.84 -9.76
N ASN A 76 25.39 14.11 -9.76
CA ASN A 76 24.81 15.12 -10.63
C ASN A 76 24.75 14.57 -12.06
N PHE A 77 23.55 14.22 -12.54
CA PHE A 77 23.35 13.72 -13.88
C PHE A 77 22.54 14.75 -14.66
N SER A 78 23.02 15.06 -15.86
CA SER A 78 22.31 15.85 -16.84
C SER A 78 22.00 14.96 -18.03
N PHE A 79 20.87 15.21 -18.67
CA PHE A 79 20.52 14.55 -19.91
C PHE A 79 19.86 15.59 -20.83
N GLU A 80 20.07 15.41 -22.12
CA GLU A 80 19.52 16.26 -23.16
C GLU A 80 18.34 15.54 -23.81
N PHE A 81 17.20 16.21 -23.89
CA PHE A 81 16.04 15.70 -24.62
C PHE A 81 16.19 16.08 -26.09
N HIS A 82 16.31 15.10 -26.96
CA HIS A 82 16.18 15.30 -28.40
C HIS A 82 14.73 15.02 -28.81
N SER A 83 14.01 16.05 -29.24
CA SER A 83 12.75 15.88 -29.95
C SER A 83 13.03 15.56 -31.41
N PHE A 84 12.64 14.36 -31.84
CA PHE A 84 12.62 14.04 -33.26
C PHE A 84 11.25 14.44 -33.81
N ASP A 85 11.17 15.63 -34.38
CA ASP A 85 9.99 16.09 -35.14
C ASP A 85 9.98 15.38 -36.50
N LYS A 86 9.67 14.09 -36.48
CA LYS A 86 9.20 13.39 -37.68
C LYS A 86 7.73 13.12 -37.49
N GLU A 87 6.92 13.78 -38.31
CA GLU A 87 5.52 13.42 -38.46
C GLU A 87 5.44 11.93 -38.81
N THR A 88 4.94 11.12 -37.88
CA THR A 88 4.58 9.73 -38.18
C THR A 88 3.47 9.77 -39.20
N PRO A 89 3.67 9.28 -40.44
CA PRO A 89 2.60 9.30 -41.42
C PRO A 89 1.54 8.29 -40.96
N TYR A 90 0.45 8.81 -40.42
CA TYR A 90 -0.73 8.01 -40.08
C TYR A 90 -1.39 7.57 -41.38
N PHE A 91 -1.03 6.37 -41.83
CA PHE A 91 -1.80 5.67 -42.85
C PHE A 91 -2.84 4.82 -42.12
N PHE A 92 -4.09 5.28 -42.08
CA PHE A 92 -5.23 4.40 -41.88
C PHE A 92 -5.69 3.92 -43.26
N PRO A 93 -5.22 2.75 -43.75
CA PRO A 93 -5.59 2.27 -45.09
C PRO A 93 -7.07 1.89 -45.22
N PHE A 94 -7.81 1.82 -44.10
CA PHE A 94 -9.20 1.38 -44.08
C PHE A 94 -10.07 2.30 -43.25
N SER A 95 -11.25 2.64 -43.78
CA SER A 95 -12.30 3.28 -43.01
C SER A 95 -12.79 2.32 -41.93
N GLU A 96 -12.67 2.72 -40.65
CA GLU A 96 -13.24 1.96 -39.55
C GLU A 96 -14.76 1.88 -39.71
N LYS A 97 -15.28 0.66 -39.87
CA LYS A 97 -16.71 0.43 -39.93
C LYS A 97 -17.24 0.45 -38.49
N ILE A 98 -17.85 1.56 -38.11
CA ILE A 98 -18.49 1.71 -36.80
C ILE A 98 -19.73 0.82 -36.77
N PHE A 99 -19.71 -0.23 -35.95
CA PHE A 99 -20.89 -1.03 -35.65
C PHE A 99 -21.52 -0.51 -34.35
N SER A 100 -22.70 0.08 -34.45
CA SER A 100 -23.50 0.43 -33.28
C SER A 100 -24.19 -0.83 -32.75
N ILE A 101 -23.72 -1.35 -31.61
CA ILE A 101 -24.43 -2.39 -30.86
C ILE A 101 -25.55 -1.70 -30.10
N SER A 102 -26.80 -1.92 -30.52
CA SER A 102 -27.99 -1.25 -29.98
C SER A 102 -28.67 -1.99 -28.83
N ASN A 103 -28.02 -2.95 -28.18
CA ASN A 103 -28.65 -3.72 -27.12
C ASN A 103 -27.76 -3.82 -25.88
N THR A 104 -28.08 -3.01 -24.87
CA THR A 104 -27.71 -3.31 -23.48
C THR A 104 -28.68 -4.38 -22.99
N SER A 105 -28.30 -5.65 -23.12
CA SER A 105 -29.03 -6.70 -22.43
C SER A 105 -28.73 -6.61 -20.93
N TYR A 106 -29.58 -5.92 -20.18
CA TYR A 106 -29.59 -5.99 -18.72
C TYR A 106 -30.17 -7.35 -18.30
N PHE A 107 -29.42 -8.43 -18.55
CA PHE A 107 -29.74 -9.71 -17.93
C PHE A 107 -29.41 -9.60 -16.43
N LEU A 108 -30.44 -9.23 -15.67
CA LEU A 108 -30.74 -9.65 -14.31
C LEU A 108 -29.52 -9.99 -13.44
N ARG A 109 -28.81 -8.96 -12.95
CA ARG A 109 -27.96 -9.07 -11.74
C ARG A 109 -28.80 -9.03 -10.44
N GLY A 110 -30.09 -9.35 -10.53
CA GLY A 110 -30.93 -9.49 -9.35
C GLY A 110 -30.63 -10.82 -8.66
N PRO A 111 -30.57 -10.87 -7.32
CA PRO A 111 -30.45 -12.14 -6.61
C PRO A 111 -31.62 -13.07 -6.98
N PRO A 112 -31.40 -14.40 -7.07
CA PRO A 112 -32.48 -15.34 -7.36
C PRO A 112 -33.60 -15.17 -6.33
N ALA A 113 -34.83 -14.98 -6.80
CA ALA A 113 -36.00 -15.05 -5.92
C ALA A 113 -36.10 -16.50 -5.43
N ALA A 114 -35.60 -16.77 -4.22
CA ALA A 114 -35.76 -18.06 -3.59
C ALA A 114 -37.26 -18.31 -3.39
N ILE A 115 -37.80 -19.27 -4.13
CA ILE A 115 -39.11 -19.84 -3.86
C ILE A 115 -38.90 -20.78 -2.67
N VAL A 116 -39.34 -20.37 -1.48
CA VAL A 116 -39.42 -21.28 -0.33
C VAL A 116 -40.75 -22.03 -0.47
N SER A 117 -40.67 -23.31 -0.82
CA SER A 117 -41.76 -24.29 -0.71
C SER A 117 -41.82 -24.88 0.68
#